data_AF-A0A7C2PNT5-F1
#
_entry.id   AF-A0A7C2PNT5-F1
#
_cell.length_a   1.000
_cell.length_b   1.000
_cell.length_c   1.000
_cell.angle_alpha   90.00
_cell.angle_beta   90.00
_cell.angle_gamma   90.00
#
_symmetry.space_group_name_H-M   'P 1'
#
loop_
_entity.id
_entity.type
_entity.pdbx_description
1 polymer ?
#
loop_
_entity_poly.entity_id
_entity_poly.type
_entity_poly.pdbx_seq_one_letter_code
_entity_poly.pdbx_strand_id
1 'polypeptide(L)' 'KAASANIDYISITDTQALRPLKKVKGSCLIALAVWIGKTRLIDNAVVKIK' A
#
# COMPACT_ATOMS: atom_id res chain seq x y z
N LYS A 1 -3.70 1.97 25.93
CA LYS A 1 -3.84 2.83 24.73
C LYS A 1 -3.42 1.99 23.53
N ALA A 2 -4.25 1.87 22.48
CA ALA A 2 -3.80 1.25 21.24
C ALA A 2 -2.58 2.02 20.69
N ALA A 3 -1.64 1.32 20.06
CA ALA A 3 -0.52 1.99 19.41
C ALA A 3 -1.07 2.90 18.30
N SER A 4 -0.60 4.16 18.25
CA SER A 4 -0.96 5.08 17.17
C SER A 4 -0.42 4.56 15.85
N ALA A 5 -1.28 4.48 14.84
CA ALA A 5 -0.89 4.18 13.47
C ALA A 5 -0.70 5.48 12.71
N ASN A 6 0.53 5.78 12.31
CA ASN A 6 0.85 6.94 11.48
C ASN A 6 1.31 6.47 10.10
N ILE A 7 0.50 6.75 9.07
CA ILE A 7 0.76 6.30 7.71
C ILE A 7 1.94 7.10 7.14
N ASP A 8 2.96 6.39 6.67
CA ASP A 8 4.09 6.96 5.94
C ASP A 8 3.68 7.17 4.47
N TYR A 9 3.24 6.10 3.81
CA TYR A 9 2.63 6.21 2.49
C TYR A 9 1.64 5.09 2.19
N ILE A 10 0.73 5.37 1.26
CA ILE A 10 -0.04 4.38 0.53
C ILE A 10 0.14 4.66 -0.96
N SER A 11 0.45 3.63 -1.75
CA SER A 11 0.60 3.73 -3.21
C SER A 11 -0.12 2.60 -3.91
N ILE A 12 -0.85 2.93 -4.98
CA ILE A 12 -1.51 1.94 -5.85
C ILE A 12 -0.78 1.93 -7.19
N THR A 13 -0.21 0.79 -7.53
CA THR A 13 0.70 0.65 -8.66
C THR A 13 0.34 -0.55 -9.55
N ASP A 14 0.88 -0.57 -10.76
CA ASP A 14 0.88 -1.79 -11.56
C ASP A 14 1.80 -2.86 -10.90
N THR A 15 1.47 -4.14 -11.05
CA THR A 15 2.16 -5.22 -10.32
C THR A 15 3.55 -5.57 -10.85
N GLN A 16 3.99 -4.97 -11.97
CA GLN A 16 5.27 -5.33 -12.61
C GLN A 16 6.30 -4.22 -12.48
N ALA A 17 5.97 -3.03 -12.94
CA ALA A 17 6.85 -1.87 -12.98
C ALA A 17 6.66 -0.93 -11.79
N LEU A 18 5.71 -1.20 -10.89
CA LEU A 18 5.40 -0.39 -9.71
C LEU A 18 5.10 1.09 -10.04
N ARG A 19 4.58 1.36 -11.24
CA ARG A 19 4.21 2.72 -11.65
C ARG A 19 2.83 3.08 -11.11
N PRO A 20 2.62 4.32 -10.67
CA PRO A 20 1.31 4.78 -10.23
C PRO A 20 0.23 4.57 -11.29
N LEU A 21 -0.91 4.02 -10.89
CA LEU A 21 -2.05 3.82 -11.78
C LEU A 21 -2.96 5.06 -11.76
N LYS A 22 -3.27 5.61 -12.95
CA LYS A 22 -4.31 6.66 -13.09
C LYS A 22 -5.73 6.12 -12.91
N LYS A 23 -5.94 4.85 -13.24
CA LYS A 23 -7.20 4.12 -13.07
C LYS A 23 -6.88 2.69 -12.65
N VAL A 24 -7.56 2.21 -11.61
CA VAL A 24 -7.41 0.83 -11.16
C VAL A 24 -8.22 -0.07 -12.10
N LYS A 25 -7.55 -1.01 -12.78
CA LYS A 25 -8.14 -2.01 -13.68
C LYS A 25 -7.32 -3.29 -13.63
N GLY A 26 -7.98 -4.44 -13.69
CA GLY A 26 -7.30 -5.74 -13.62
C GLY A 26 -6.60 -5.93 -12.26
N SER A 27 -5.38 -6.49 -12.27
CA SER A 27 -4.56 -6.62 -11.07
C SER A 27 -3.76 -5.34 -10.79
N CYS A 28 -3.78 -4.88 -9.54
CA CYS A 28 -2.94 -3.82 -9.04
C CYS A 28 -2.27 -4.23 -7.71
N LEU A 29 -1.17 -3.57 -7.38
CA LEU A 29 -0.49 -3.71 -6.09
C LEU A 29 -0.78 -2.47 -5.24
N ILE A 30 -1.33 -2.67 -4.04
CA ILE A 30 -1.40 -1.65 -2.99
C ILE A 30 -0.18 -1.85 -2.10
N ALA A 31 0.67 -0.84 -1.98
CA ALA A 31 1.81 -0.82 -1.05
C ALA A 31 1.53 0.17 0.08
N LEU A 32 1.76 -0.26 1.32
CA LEU A 32 1.58 0.53 2.54
C LEU A 32 2.87 0.52 3.36
N ALA A 33 3.23 1.69 3.88
CA ALA A 33 4.15 1.81 5.00
C ALA A 33 3.47 2.57 6.14
N VAL A 34 3.61 2.08 7.36
CA VAL A 34 2.98 2.65 8.56
C VAL A 34 3.90 2.55 9.76
N TRP A 35 3.93 3.60 10.57
CA TRP A 35 4.59 3.61 11.87
C TRP A 35 3.59 3.18 12.95
N ILE A 36 3.93 2.12 13.68
CA ILE A 36 3.23 1.66 14.87
C ILE A 36 4.13 1.94 16.08
N GLY A 37 3.84 3.03 16.79
CA GLY A 37 4.76 3.56 17.81
C GLY A 37 6.09 3.99 17.18
N LYS A 38 7.19 3.30 17.52
CA LYS A 38 8.53 3.55 16.96
C LYS A 38 8.91 2.58 15.84
N THR A 39 8.10 1.56 15.58
CA THR A 39 8.41 0.52 14.60
C THR A 39 7.76 0.86 13.27
N ARG A 40 8.54 0.85 12.19
CA ARG A 40 8.03 1.00 10.82
C ARG A 40 7.71 -0.37 10.24
N LEU A 41 6.46 -0.59 9.87
CA LEU A 41 5.99 -1.79 9.19
C LEU A 41 5.68 -1.47 7.74
N ILE A 42 5.92 -2.45 6.87
CA ILE A 42 5.50 -2.41 5.47
C ILE A 42 4.60 -3.61 5.21
N ASP A 43 3.62 -3.43 4.34
CA ASP A 43 2.86 -4.53 3.77
C ASP A 43 2.40 -4.17 2.36
N ASN A 44 2.06 -5.17 1.57
CA ASN A 44 1.48 -4.98 0.26
C ASN A 44 0.43 -6.05 -0.03
N ALA A 45 -0.56 -5.68 -0.85
CA ALA A 45 -1.61 -6.59 -1.27
C ALA A 45 -1.85 -6.46 -2.78
N VAL A 46 -1.88 -7.60 -3.47
CA VAL A 46 -2.34 -7.66 -4.87
C VAL A 46 -3.85 -7.81 -4.87
N VAL A 47 -4.53 -6.89 -5.55
CA VAL A 47 -5.99 -6.87 -5.68
C VAL A 47 -6.37 -6.96 -7.15
N LYS A 48 -7.43 -7.71 -7.44
CA LYS A 48 -7.98 -7.85 -8.79
C LYS A 48 -9.37 -7.23 -8.85
N ILE A 49 -9.50 -6.16 -9.62
CA ILE A 49 -10.78 -5.51 -9.90
C ILE A 49 -11.44 -6.18 -11.10
N LYS A 50 -12.70 -6.59 -10.94
CA LYS A 50 -13.55 -7.13 -12.00
C LYS A 50 -14.18 -6.01 -12.82
#